data_AF-A0A8D0F3W2-F1
#
_entry.id   AF-A0A8D0F3W2-F1
#
_cell.length_a   1.000
_cell.length_b   1.000
_cell.length_c   1.000
_cell.angle_alpha   90.00
_cell.angle_beta   90.00
_cell.angle_gamma   90.00
#
_symmetry.space_group_name_H-M   'P 1'
#
loop_
_entity.id
_entity.type
_entity.pdbx_description
1 polymer ?
#
loop_
_entity_poly.entity_id
_entity_poly.type
_entity_poly.pdbx_seq_one_letter_code
_entity_poly.pdbx_strand_id
1 'polypeptide(L)'
;MEFPFFHGKITRKTCEELMSKTRKNGSYLIRESESMEGALCLCVFFEGLVYTYRIFKEHQGYFRIQTTEGVPDRIFRTLKDLIYTFEKPDQGLIINLRYPVKKQKVSQRKSGAIHILLSGPAT
;
A
#
# COMPACT_ATOMS: atom_id res chain seq x y z
N MET A 1 -14.50 3.82 5.74
CA MET A 1 -13.31 4.70 5.80
C MET A 1 -12.26 4.13 4.85
N GLU A 2 -11.87 4.87 3.82
CA GLU A 2 -10.74 4.48 2.96
C GLU A 2 -9.45 4.91 3.66
N PHE A 3 -8.56 3.96 3.98
CA PHE A 3 -7.27 4.29 4.56
C PHE A 3 -6.34 4.85 3.48
N PRO A 4 -5.65 5.98 3.70
CA PRO A 4 -4.80 6.57 2.66
C PRO A 4 -3.64 5.67 2.25
N PHE A 5 -3.18 4.80 3.15
CA PHE A 5 -2.13 3.81 2.93
C PHE A 5 -2.65 2.49 2.36
N PHE A 6 -3.97 2.29 2.18
CA PHE A 6 -4.54 1.06 1.64
C PHE A 6 -4.84 1.22 0.14
N HIS A 7 -4.16 0.44 -0.69
CA HIS A 7 -4.23 0.54 -2.14
C HIS A 7 -5.13 -0.54 -2.77
N GLY A 8 -5.63 -1.49 -1.98
CA GLY A 8 -6.45 -2.60 -2.48
C GLY A 8 -5.65 -3.52 -3.41
N LYS A 9 -6.28 -3.97 -4.50
CA LYS A 9 -5.69 -4.86 -5.52
C LYS A 9 -4.73 -4.09 -6.44
N ILE A 10 -3.49 -3.91 -5.99
CA ILE A 10 -2.37 -3.50 -6.85
C ILE A 10 -1.32 -4.60 -6.92
N THR A 11 -0.62 -4.68 -8.05
CA THR A 11 0.43 -5.68 -8.26
C THR A 11 1.68 -5.38 -7.43
N ARG A 12 2.53 -6.39 -7.19
CA ARG A 12 3.85 -6.19 -6.59
C ARG A 12 4.67 -5.14 -7.35
N LYS A 13 4.67 -5.23 -8.68
CA LYS A 13 5.36 -4.29 -9.57
C LYS A 13 4.87 -2.85 -9.38
N THR A 14 3.55 -2.65 -9.39
CA THR A 14 2.95 -1.32 -9.15
C THR A 14 3.30 -0.77 -7.77
N CYS A 15 3.33 -1.62 -6.74
CA CYS A 15 3.77 -1.24 -5.41
C CYS A 15 5.23 -0.78 -5.39
N GLU A 16 6.13 -1.56 -6.00
CA GLU A 16 7.56 -1.22 -6.12
C GLU A 16 7.77 0.11 -6.85
N GLU A 17 7.04 0.36 -7.94
CA GLU A 17 7.08 1.63 -8.67
C GLU A 17 6.61 2.83 -7.82
N LEU A 18 5.56 2.66 -7.02
CA LEU A 18 5.06 3.71 -6.12
C LEU A 18 6.06 4.03 -5.00
N MET A 19 6.67 2.99 -4.41
CA MET A 19 7.69 3.12 -3.37
C MET A 19 8.98 3.74 -3.91
N SER A 20 9.41 3.35 -5.11
CA SER A 20 10.63 3.85 -5.75
C SER A 20 10.59 5.34 -6.06
N LYS A 21 9.38 5.92 -6.17
CA LYS A 21 9.17 7.37 -6.34
C LYS A 21 9.27 8.15 -5.02
N THR A 22 8.96 7.52 -3.89
CA THR A 22 9.01 8.21 -2.59
C THR A 22 10.41 8.28 -2.02
N ARG A 23 11.23 7.23 -2.20
CA ARG A 23 12.65 7.13 -1.76
C ARG A 23 12.91 7.60 -0.31
N LYS A 24 11.96 7.33 0.60
CA LYS A 24 12.08 7.66 2.02
C LYS A 24 12.04 6.38 2.84
N ASN A 25 13.08 6.12 3.62
CA ASN A 25 13.11 4.98 4.52
C ASN A 25 11.92 5.06 5.50
N GLY A 26 11.21 3.94 5.65
CA GLY A 26 9.97 3.87 6.43
C GLY A 26 8.72 4.32 5.66
N SER A 27 8.82 4.57 4.35
CA SER A 27 7.65 4.67 3.48
C SER A 27 6.92 3.34 3.41
N TYR A 28 5.59 3.37 3.50
CA TYR A 28 4.79 2.15 3.55
C TYR A 28 3.43 2.27 2.88
N LEU A 29 2.90 1.12 2.45
CA LEU A 29 1.52 0.95 1.99
C LEU A 29 1.06 -0.48 2.25
N ILE A 30 -0.25 -0.67 2.22
CA ILE A 30 -0.89 -1.97 2.29
C ILE A 30 -1.63 -2.25 0.99
N ARG A 31 -1.45 -3.46 0.46
CA ARG A 31 -2.16 -3.98 -0.70
C ARG A 31 -2.74 -5.36 -0.41
N GLU A 32 -3.65 -5.83 -1.25
CA GLU A 32 -4.07 -7.22 -1.25
C GLU A 32 -2.95 -8.13 -1.76
N SER A 33 -2.85 -9.34 -1.20
CA SER A 33 -1.88 -10.33 -1.63
C SER A 33 -2.29 -10.95 -2.96
N GLU A 34 -1.35 -11.01 -3.91
CA GLU A 34 -1.56 -11.67 -5.22
C GLU A 34 -1.49 -13.20 -5.13
N SER A 35 -0.75 -13.72 -4.13
CA SER A 35 -0.47 -15.16 -4.01
C SER A 35 -1.30 -15.86 -2.94
N MET A 36 -2.12 -15.12 -2.19
CA MET A 36 -2.95 -15.69 -1.15
C MET A 36 -4.21 -14.85 -0.97
N GLU A 37 -5.34 -15.44 -1.32
CA GLU A 37 -6.65 -14.82 -1.17
C GLU A 37 -6.93 -14.46 0.30
N GLY A 38 -7.60 -13.33 0.52
CA GLY A 38 -7.95 -12.84 1.86
C GLY A 38 -6.80 -12.20 2.65
N ALA A 39 -5.54 -12.53 2.34
CA ALA A 39 -4.37 -11.94 2.97
C ALA A 39 -4.02 -10.55 2.40
N LEU A 40 -3.36 -9.75 3.23
CA LEU A 40 -2.81 -8.45 2.87
C LEU A 40 -1.28 -8.48 2.90
N CYS A 41 -0.67 -7.51 2.23
CA CYS A 41 0.77 -7.27 2.24
C CYS A 41 1.04 -5.86 2.76
N LEU A 42 1.74 -5.74 3.89
CA LEU A 42 2.38 -4.50 4.32
C LEU A 42 3.73 -4.41 3.61
N CYS A 43 3.85 -3.43 2.72
CA CYS A 43 5.07 -3.15 1.98
C CYS A 43 5.79 -1.96 2.63
N VAL A 44 7.09 -2.10 2.91
CA VAL A 44 7.92 -1.11 3.59
C VAL A 44 9.18 -0.86 2.78
N PHE A 45 9.44 0.40 2.43
CA PHE A 45 10.64 0.80 1.73
C PHE A 45 11.79 1.07 2.71
N PHE A 46 12.93 0.45 2.45
CA PHE A 46 14.17 0.66 3.18
C PHE A 46 15.36 0.39 2.27
N GLU A 47 16.30 1.34 2.19
CA GLU A 47 17.59 1.21 1.48
C GLU A 47 17.46 0.70 0.03
N GLY A 48 16.48 1.23 -0.70
CA GLY A 48 16.27 0.89 -2.11
C GLY A 48 15.48 -0.41 -2.34
N LEU A 49 15.10 -1.11 -1.28
CA LEU A 49 14.34 -2.36 -1.34
C LEU A 49 12.93 -2.18 -0.76
N VAL A 50 12.01 -3.02 -1.23
CA VAL A 50 10.64 -3.13 -0.68
C VAL A 50 10.50 -4.44 0.07
N TYR A 51 10.48 -4.34 1.38
CA TYR A 51 10.23 -5.46 2.29
C TYR A 51 8.73 -5.71 2.38
N THR A 52 8.31 -6.96 2.23
CA THR A 52 6.88 -7.32 2.24
C THR A 52 6.57 -8.24 3.40
N TYR A 53 5.69 -7.80 4.28
CA TYR A 53 5.20 -8.55 5.43
C TYR A 53 3.75 -8.99 5.17
N ARG A 54 3.47 -10.28 5.38
CA ARG A 54 2.12 -10.82 5.18
C ARG A 54 1.26 -10.52 6.40
N ILE A 55 0.04 -10.08 6.16
CA ILE A 55 -0.98 -9.88 7.20
C ILE A 55 -2.15 -10.79 6.89
N PHE A 56 -2.50 -11.64 7.84
CA PHE A 56 -3.67 -12.51 7.81
C PHE A 56 -4.87 -11.80 8.44
N LYS A 57 -6.04 -12.01 7.85
CA LYS A 57 -7.32 -11.67 8.47
C LYS A 57 -7.79 -12.91 9.22
N GLU A 58 -7.90 -12.78 10.53
CA GLU A 58 -8.34 -13.85 11.42
C GLU A 58 -9.87 -13.92 11.49
N HIS A 59 -10.36 -15.04 12.02
CA HIS A 59 -11.77 -15.19 12.35
C HIS A 59 -12.20 -14.06 13.31
N GLN A 60 -13.37 -13.46 13.07
CA GLN A 60 -13.91 -12.27 13.77
C GLN A 60 -13.34 -10.91 13.31
N GLY A 61 -12.55 -10.86 12.24
CA GLY A 61 -12.12 -9.60 11.62
C GLY A 61 -10.87 -8.98 12.24
N TYR A 62 -10.16 -9.73 13.09
CA TYR A 62 -8.86 -9.35 13.61
C TYR A 62 -7.75 -9.53 12.57
N PHE A 63 -6.58 -8.97 12.85
CA PHE A 63 -5.43 -9.00 11.97
C PHE A 63 -4.22 -9.58 12.70
N ARG A 64 -3.42 -10.37 11.98
CA ARG A 64 -2.15 -10.90 12.48
C ARG A 64 -1.09 -10.76 11.42
N ILE A 65 0.07 -10.23 11.81
CA ILE A 65 1.23 -10.16 10.91
C ILE A 65 2.03 -11.45 11.03
N GLN A 66 2.49 -11.99 9.91
CA GLN A 66 3.32 -13.18 9.89
C GLN A 66 4.66 -12.90 10.58
N THR A 67 5.00 -13.71 11.58
CA THR A 67 6.27 -13.67 12.29
C THR A 67 7.13 -14.90 11.93
N THR A 68 8.42 -14.84 12.27
CA THR A 68 9.32 -16.00 12.22
C THR A 68 9.04 -16.95 13.39
N GLU A 69 9.46 -18.20 13.26
CA GLU A 69 9.35 -19.20 14.31
C GLU A 69 9.96 -18.71 15.64
N GLY A 70 9.31 -19.03 16.76
CA GLY A 70 9.72 -18.61 18.10
C GLY A 70 9.33 -17.18 18.49
N VAL A 71 8.82 -16.36 17.56
CA VAL A 71 8.29 -15.02 17.88
C VAL A 71 6.78 -15.10 18.14
N PRO A 72 6.30 -14.68 19.33
CA PRO A 72 4.87 -14.72 19.65
C PRO A 72 4.03 -13.94 18.63
N ASP A 73 2.96 -14.58 18.17
CA ASP A 73 1.96 -13.95 17.33
C ASP A 73 1.31 -12.76 18.05
N ARG A 74 1.06 -11.68 17.31
CA ARG A 74 0.30 -10.52 17.79
C ARG A 74 -0.98 -10.35 17.00
N ILE A 75 -2.09 -10.27 17.73
CA ILE A 75 -3.42 -10.06 17.17
C ILE A 75 -3.83 -8.60 17.37
N PHE A 76 -4.30 -7.97 16.30
CA PHE A 76 -4.72 -6.58 16.27
C PHE A 76 -6.20 -6.49 15.95
N ARG A 77 -6.93 -5.60 16.65
CA ARG A 77 -8.37 -5.44 16.43
C ARG A 77 -8.68 -4.80 15.09
N THR A 78 -7.88 -3.80 14.72
CA THR A 78 -8.04 -3.07 13.47
C THR A 78 -6.70 -2.92 12.75
N LEU A 79 -6.78 -2.63 11.44
CA LEU A 79 -5.59 -2.29 10.67
C LEU A 79 -4.90 -1.01 11.19
N LYS A 80 -5.64 -0.08 11.79
CA LYS A 80 -5.06 1.11 12.43
C LYS A 80 -4.19 0.74 13.61
N ASP A 81 -4.64 -0.18 14.46
CA ASP A 81 -3.90 -0.59 15.67
C ASP A 81 -2.60 -1.30 15.28
N LEU A 82 -2.64 -2.11 14.22
CA LEU A 82 -1.47 -2.74 13.63
C LEU A 82 -0.47 -1.66 13.18
N ILE A 83 -0.90 -0.70 12.37
CA ILE A 83 -0.03 0.39 11.88
C ILE A 83 0.55 1.20 13.04
N TYR A 84 -0.29 1.65 13.97
CA TYR A 84 0.13 2.43 15.14
C TYR A 84 1.17 1.70 16.00
N THR A 85 1.07 0.39 16.09
CA THR A 85 2.09 -0.42 16.77
C THR A 85 3.41 -0.34 16.02
N PHE A 86 3.41 -0.61 14.72
CA PHE A 86 4.61 -0.66 13.89
C PHE A 86 5.22 0.71 13.52
N GLU A 87 4.54 1.81 13.84
CA GLU A 87 5.12 3.17 13.82
C GLU A 87 6.19 3.36 14.91
N LYS A 88 6.13 2.56 15.98
CA LYS A 88 7.11 2.59 17.08
C LYS A 88 8.39 1.83 16.69
N PRO A 89 9.57 2.24 17.21
CA PRO A 89 10.80 1.49 17.01
C PRO A 89 10.74 0.09 17.64
N ASP A 90 11.65 -0.77 17.20
CA ASP A 90 11.93 -2.09 17.78
C ASP A 90 10.73 -3.07 17.84
N GLN A 91 9.83 -2.98 16.84
CA GLN A 91 8.66 -3.85 16.75
C GLN A 91 8.87 -5.09 15.86
N GLY A 92 10.08 -5.31 15.33
CA GLY A 92 10.41 -6.47 14.49
C GLY A 92 10.26 -6.25 12.98
N LEU A 93 9.98 -5.03 12.53
CA LEU A 93 10.17 -4.65 11.12
C LEU A 93 11.61 -4.18 10.89
N ILE A 94 12.02 -4.17 9.62
CA ILE A 94 13.34 -3.65 9.21
C ILE A 94 13.53 -2.18 9.59
N ILE A 95 12.44 -1.40 9.55
CA ILE A 95 12.37 -0.03 10.02
C ILE A 95 10.95 0.26 10.50
N ASN A 96 10.81 1.15 11.48
CA ASN A 96 9.50 1.63 11.91
C ASN A 96 8.78 2.39 10.79
N LEU A 97 7.44 2.28 10.77
CA LEU A 97 6.60 2.95 9.78
C LEU A 97 6.62 4.47 10.02
N ARG A 98 6.80 5.26 8.95
CA ARG A 98 6.92 6.73 9.06
C ARG A 98 6.07 7.48 8.05
N TYR A 99 6.06 7.03 6.80
CA TYR A 99 5.51 7.82 5.69
C TYR A 99 4.48 7.02 4.90
N PRO A 100 3.16 7.16 5.17
CA PRO A 100 2.14 6.48 4.39
C PRO A 100 2.16 6.96 2.94
N VAL A 101 2.35 6.03 2.00
CA VAL A 101 2.24 6.30 0.57
C VAL A 101 0.75 6.40 0.23
N LYS A 102 0.30 7.61 -0.10
CA LYS A 102 -1.10 7.87 -0.40
C LYS A 102 -1.50 7.30 -1.76
N LYS A 103 -2.66 6.65 -1.83
CA LYS A 103 -3.30 6.29 -3.10
C LYS A 103 -3.53 7.55 -3.93
N GLN A 104 -3.01 7.59 -5.16
CA GLN A 104 -3.33 8.68 -6.08
C GLN A 104 -4.79 8.55 -6.49
N LYS A 105 -5.59 9.60 -6.24
CA LYS A 105 -6.94 9.68 -6.80
C LYS A 105 -6.78 9.82 -8.30
N VAL A 106 -7.37 8.92 -9.08
CA VAL A 106 -7.48 9.10 -10.53
C VAL A 106 -8.33 10.35 -10.73
N SER A 107 -7.68 11.46 -11.08
CA SER A 107 -8.36 12.60 -11.68
C SER A 107 -9.05 12.06 -12.92
N GLN A 108 -10.38 12.03 -12.93
CA GLN A 108 -11.13 11.84 -14.16
C GLN A 108 -10.75 13.00 -15.09
N ARG A 109 -9.74 12.78 -15.94
CA ARG A 109 -9.51 13.63 -17.10
C ARG A 109 -10.75 13.42 -17.96
N LYS A 110 -11.69 14.37 -17.94
CA LYS A 110 -12.72 14.45 -18.99
C LYS A 110 -11.97 14.37 -20.31
N SER A 111 -12.18 13.31 -21.09
CA SER A 111 -11.68 13.23 -22.46
C SER A 111 -12.16 14.49 -23.18
N GLY A 112 -11.25 15.43 -23.44
CA GLY A 112 -11.48 16.51 -24.37
C GLY A 112 -11.61 15.86 -25.74
N ALA A 113 -12.85 15.72 -26.21
CA ALA A 113 -13.12 15.35 -27.58
C ALA A 113 -12.38 16.34 -28.49
N ILE A 114 -11.58 15.77 -29.37
CA ILE A 114 -10.81 16.45 -30.39
C ILE A 114 -11.84 16.95 -31.41
N HIS A 115 -12.37 18.15 -31.23
CA HIS A 115 -13.18 18.77 -32.28
C HIS A 115 -12.21 19.28 -33.34
N ILE A 116 -12.05 18.46 -34.38
CA ILE A 116 -11.42 18.80 -35.65
C ILE A 116 -12.08 20.10 -36.14
N LEU A 117 -11.36 21.21 -36.07
CA LEU A 117 -11.72 22.41 -36.83
C LEU A 117 -11.40 22.12 -38.29
N LEU A 118 -12.39 21.69 -39.05
CA LEU A 118 -12.34 21.79 -40.51
C LEU A 118 -12.55 23.26 -40.86
N SER A 119 -11.44 23.96 -41.06
CA SER A 119 -11.40 25.22 -41.79
C SER A 119 -11.65 24.95 -43.28
N GLY A 120 -12.70 25.51 -43.84
CA GLY A 120 -12.87 25.70 -45.28
C GLY A 120 -13.61 27.01 -45.53
N PRO A 121 -13.04 27.99 -46.25
CA PRO A 121 -13.76 29.19 -46.65
C PRO A 121 -14.62 28.88 -47.88
N ALA A 122 -15.88 29.33 -47.87
CA ALA A 122 -16.68 29.44 -49.08
C ALA A 122 -16.55 30.87 -49.61
N THR A 123 -15.82 31.01 -50.72
CA THR A 123 -16.06 32.06 -51.73
C THR A 123 -17.11 31.59 -52.70
#